data_AF-A0A6J2MAX7-F1
#
_entry.id   AF-A0A6J2MAX7-F1
#
_cell.length_a   1.000
_cell.length_b   1.000
_cell.length_c   1.000
_cell.angle_alpha   90.00
_cell.angle_beta   90.00
_cell.angle_gamma   90.00
#
_symmetry.space_group_name_H-M   'P 1'
#
loop_
_entity.id
_entity.type
_entity.pdbx_description
1 polymer ?
#
loop_
_entity_poly.entity_id
_entity_poly.type
_entity_poly.pdbx_seq_one_letter_code
_entity_poly.pdbx_strand_id
1 'polypeptide(L)'
;MGAHLARRYLGDPSVEPDPLHMPTFPPDYGFPGRKKREMVATQQEMNDAQLVLQQRDYCAHYLIRLLKCKRDSFPNFLACKHEQHDWDYCEHLDYVMRMKEFERERRLLQRKKRREQREADLARG
;
A
#
# COMPACT_ATOMS: atom_id res chain seq x y z
N MET A 1 9.52 13.68 -5.39
CA MET A 1 8.08 13.37 -5.21
C MET A 1 7.48 14.27 -4.13
N GLY A 2 6.87 15.40 -4.49
CA GLY A 2 6.32 16.35 -3.49
C GLY A 2 5.23 17.30 -4.01
N ALA A 3 4.95 17.28 -5.31
CA ALA A 3 3.95 18.15 -5.92
C ALA A 3 2.52 17.95 -5.39
N HIS A 4 2.22 16.79 -4.78
CA HIS A 4 0.93 16.55 -4.13
C HIS A 4 0.71 17.47 -2.91
N LEU A 5 1.78 17.87 -2.22
CA LEU A 5 1.70 18.82 -1.10
C LEU A 5 1.31 20.21 -1.60
N ALA A 6 1.98 20.71 -2.65
CA ALA A 6 1.63 21.98 -3.28
C ALA A 6 0.18 21.96 -3.79
N ARG A 7 -0.26 20.87 -4.40
CA ARG A 7 -1.65 20.71 -4.86
C ARG A 7 -2.67 20.71 -3.72
N ARG A 8 -2.35 20.08 -2.58
CA ARG A 8 -3.25 20.03 -1.42
C ARG A 8 -3.30 21.35 -0.65
N TYR A 9 -2.15 21.99 -0.42
CA TYR A 9 -2.05 23.18 0.43
C TYR A 9 -2.27 24.50 -0.33
N LEU A 10 -1.79 24.60 -1.58
CA LEU A 10 -1.96 25.81 -2.39
C LEU A 10 -3.12 25.70 -3.38
N GLY A 11 -3.56 24.48 -3.71
CA GLY A 11 -4.69 24.22 -4.60
C GLY A 11 -5.97 23.85 -3.85
N ASP A 12 -6.85 23.09 -4.51
CA ASP A 12 -8.14 22.68 -3.95
C ASP A 12 -8.01 21.42 -3.08
N PRO A 13 -8.23 21.51 -1.75
CA PRO A 13 -8.09 20.36 -0.85
C PRO A 13 -9.22 19.33 -1.02
N SER A 14 -10.36 19.70 -1.61
CA SER A 14 -11.51 18.79 -1.82
C SER A 14 -11.23 17.67 -2.83
N VAL A 15 -10.18 17.81 -3.64
CA VAL A 15 -9.83 16.90 -4.73
C VAL A 15 -8.67 15.97 -4.36
N GLU A 16 -7.82 16.38 -3.42
CA GLU A 16 -6.68 15.59 -2.97
C GLU A 16 -7.10 14.75 -1.74
N PRO A 17 -6.74 13.45 -1.70
CA PRO A 17 -7.13 12.55 -0.62
C PRO A 17 -6.38 12.89 0.68
N ASP A 18 -7.06 12.74 1.81
CA ASP A 18 -6.46 12.92 3.14
C ASP A 18 -5.79 11.61 3.62
N PRO A 19 -4.47 11.60 3.92
CA PRO A 19 -3.76 10.39 4.32
C PRO A 19 -4.26 9.74 5.61
N LEU A 20 -4.89 10.49 6.52
CA LEU A 20 -5.39 9.96 7.79
C LEU A 20 -6.79 9.32 7.66
N HIS A 21 -7.55 9.71 6.64
CA HIS A 21 -8.96 9.35 6.46
C HIS A 21 -9.22 8.70 5.09
N MET A 22 -8.28 7.87 4.65
CA MET A 22 -8.37 7.05 3.43
C MET A 22 -8.51 5.57 3.80
N PRO A 23 -9.25 4.75 3.04
CA PRO A 23 -10.05 5.07 1.84
C PRO A 23 -11.46 5.58 2.15
N THR A 24 -11.96 6.56 1.40
CA THR A 24 -13.33 7.08 1.55
C THR A 24 -14.34 6.32 0.68
N PHE A 25 -13.89 5.79 -0.47
CA PHE A 25 -14.74 5.03 -1.38
C PHE A 25 -14.70 3.53 -1.08
N PRO A 26 -15.81 2.79 -1.28
CA PRO A 26 -15.82 1.36 -1.06
C PRO A 26 -14.79 0.64 -1.95
N PRO A 27 -14.13 -0.42 -1.45
CA PRO A 27 -13.11 -1.18 -2.18
C PRO A 27 -13.58 -1.76 -3.51
N ASP A 28 -14.87 -2.09 -3.62
CA ASP A 28 -15.48 -2.76 -4.78
C ASP A 28 -15.90 -1.79 -5.88
N TYR A 29 -15.93 -0.47 -5.60
CA TYR A 29 -16.32 0.53 -6.58
C TYR A 29 -15.35 0.56 -7.76
N GLY A 30 -15.85 0.15 -8.93
CA GLY A 30 -15.11 0.12 -10.20
C GLY A 30 -14.35 -1.18 -10.48
N PHE A 31 -14.47 -2.22 -9.63
CA PHE A 31 -13.80 -3.50 -9.84
C PHE A 31 -14.82 -4.65 -9.98
N PRO A 32 -14.91 -5.30 -11.15
CA PRO A 32 -15.66 -6.55 -11.28
C PRO A 32 -14.83 -7.70 -10.67
N GLY A 33 -15.06 -8.01 -9.38
CA GLY A 33 -14.46 -9.16 -8.70
C GLY A 33 -13.03 -8.96 -8.17
N ARG A 34 -12.85 -8.01 -7.23
CA ARG A 34 -11.55 -7.75 -6.57
C ARG A 34 -11.13 -8.96 -5.71
N LYS A 35 -10.00 -9.59 -6.05
CA LYS A 35 -9.39 -10.64 -5.22
C LYS A 35 -8.75 -10.04 -3.96
N LYS A 36 -8.85 -10.76 -2.85
CA LYS A 36 -8.17 -10.41 -1.60
C LYS A 36 -6.68 -10.74 -1.71
N ARG A 37 -5.85 -10.04 -0.92
CA ARG A 37 -4.42 -10.33 -0.80
C ARG A 37 -4.25 -11.63 -0.03
N GLU A 38 -3.37 -12.50 -0.51
CA GLU A 38 -3.07 -13.77 0.12
C GLU A 38 -1.97 -13.59 1.17
N MET A 39 -2.22 -14.06 2.39
CA MET A 39 -1.21 -14.14 3.45
C MET A 39 -0.55 -15.50 3.38
N VAL A 40 0.74 -15.55 3.05
CA VAL A 40 1.50 -16.80 2.94
C VAL A 40 1.98 -17.30 4.31
N ALA A 41 2.49 -16.40 5.16
CA ALA A 41 2.97 -16.76 6.49
C ALA A 41 1.79 -16.99 7.45
N THR A 42 1.84 -18.08 8.21
CA THR A 42 0.81 -18.33 9.24
C THR A 42 1.05 -17.43 10.45
N GLN A 43 -0.03 -17.14 11.21
CA GLN A 43 0.08 -16.30 12.40
C GLN A 43 0.95 -16.94 13.49
N GLN A 44 0.94 -18.27 13.59
CA GLN A 44 1.78 -19.02 14.53
C GLN A 44 3.26 -18.90 14.15
N GLU A 45 3.62 -19.11 12.88
CA GLU A 45 4.99 -18.94 12.38
C GLU A 45 5.57 -17.55 12.68
N MET A 46 4.77 -16.48 12.48
CA MET A 46 5.21 -15.11 12.78
C MET A 46 5.41 -14.87 14.29
N ASN A 47 4.65 -15.56 15.13
CA ASN A 47 4.76 -15.46 16.57
C ASN A 47 5.98 -16.23 17.10
N ASP A 48 6.22 -17.43 16.57
CA ASP A 48 7.36 -18.27 16.92
C ASP A 48 8.68 -17.63 16.48
N ALA A 49 8.68 -16.94 15.33
CA ALA A 49 9.80 -16.14 14.87
C ALA A 49 9.98 -14.81 15.63
N GLN A 50 9.09 -14.50 16.58
CA GLN A 50 9.11 -13.28 17.41
C GLN A 50 9.26 -11.99 16.60
N LEU A 51 8.55 -11.89 15.47
CA LEU A 51 8.61 -10.69 14.63
C LEU A 51 7.99 -9.48 15.34
N VAL A 52 8.57 -8.31 15.08
CA VAL A 52 8.03 -7.01 15.51
C VAL A 52 6.68 -6.78 14.84
N LEU A 53 5.74 -6.14 15.55
CA LEU A 53 4.38 -5.89 15.03
C LEU A 53 4.36 -5.18 13.68
N GLN A 54 5.29 -4.24 13.44
CA GLN A 54 5.42 -3.51 12.18
C GLN A 54 5.92 -4.36 11.01
N GLN A 55 6.55 -5.51 11.29
CA GLN A 55 7.10 -6.41 10.28
C GLN A 55 6.15 -7.56 9.94
N ARG A 56 4.98 -7.63 10.60
CA ARG A 56 3.95 -8.67 10.41
C ARG A 56 3.03 -8.33 9.25
N ASP A 57 3.62 -7.98 8.11
CA ASP A 57 2.93 -7.58 6.89
C ASP A 57 2.72 -8.79 5.96
N TYR A 58 2.05 -8.58 4.81
CA TYR A 58 1.87 -9.60 3.77
C TYR A 58 3.20 -10.19 3.27
N CYS A 59 4.29 -9.44 3.42
CA CYS A 59 5.64 -9.81 3.00
C CYS A 59 6.45 -10.61 4.05
N ALA A 60 5.90 -10.88 5.24
CA ALA A 60 6.66 -11.44 6.37
C ALA A 60 7.32 -12.80 6.09
N HIS A 61 6.82 -13.57 5.13
CA HIS A 61 7.37 -14.87 4.74
C HIS A 61 8.82 -14.78 4.22
N TYR A 62 9.19 -13.70 3.51
CA TYR A 62 10.58 -13.49 3.10
C TYR A 62 11.47 -13.12 4.28
N LEU A 63 10.96 -12.33 5.22
CA LEU A 63 11.69 -11.94 6.41
C LEU A 63 12.04 -13.15 7.30
N ILE A 64 11.10 -14.09 7.46
CA ILE A 64 11.34 -15.34 8.18
C ILE A 64 12.47 -16.14 7.51
N ARG A 65 12.48 -16.21 6.18
CA ARG A 65 13.55 -16.90 5.42
C ARG A 65 14.91 -16.24 5.63
N LEU A 66 14.95 -14.92 5.55
CA LEU A 66 16.14 -14.10 5.77
C LEU A 66 16.72 -14.29 7.18
N LEU A 67 15.87 -14.28 8.22
CA LEU A 67 16.31 -14.52 9.59
C LEU A 67 16.85 -15.94 9.77
N LYS A 68 16.22 -16.93 9.13
CA LYS A 68 16.70 -18.31 9.10
C LYS A 68 18.08 -18.41 8.45
N CYS A 69 18.28 -17.85 7.26
CA CYS A 69 19.60 -17.89 6.60
C CYS A 69 20.67 -17.18 7.42
N LYS A 70 20.36 -16.03 8.03
CA LYS A 70 21.33 -15.31 8.89
C LYS A 70 21.78 -16.17 10.08
N ARG A 71 20.86 -16.94 10.67
CA ARG A 71 21.18 -17.86 11.76
C ARG A 71 22.02 -19.04 11.28
N ASP A 72 21.66 -19.62 10.14
CA ASP A 72 22.28 -20.84 9.63
C ASP A 72 23.65 -20.59 8.97
N SER A 73 23.90 -19.38 8.46
CA SER A 73 25.13 -18.99 7.74
C SER A 73 26.19 -18.28 8.59
N PHE A 74 25.97 -18.11 9.89
CA PHE A 74 26.96 -17.49 10.78
C PHE A 74 28.25 -18.35 10.84
N PRO A 75 29.46 -17.80 10.61
CA PRO A 75 29.89 -16.38 10.68
C PRO A 75 29.90 -15.61 9.35
N ASN A 76 29.46 -16.19 8.23
CA ASN A 76 29.51 -15.54 6.93
C ASN A 76 28.33 -14.59 6.70
N PHE A 77 28.51 -13.32 7.06
CA PHE A 77 27.46 -12.29 6.98
C PHE A 77 27.03 -11.92 5.55
N LEU A 78 27.82 -12.27 4.53
CA LEU A 78 27.59 -11.86 3.13
C LEU A 78 26.80 -12.90 2.31
N ALA A 79 26.54 -14.08 2.86
CA ALA A 79 25.92 -15.18 2.11
C ALA A 79 24.43 -14.92 1.78
N CYS A 80 23.68 -14.21 2.64
CA CYS A 80 22.22 -14.09 2.53
C CYS A 80 21.74 -12.84 1.76
N LYS A 81 22.43 -12.43 0.69
CA LYS A 81 22.07 -11.22 -0.07
C LYS A 81 20.85 -11.39 -0.97
N HIS A 82 20.66 -12.58 -1.52
CA HIS A 82 19.49 -12.88 -2.35
C HIS A 82 18.18 -12.79 -1.56
N GLU A 83 18.14 -13.36 -0.37
CA GLU A 83 16.95 -13.32 0.47
C GLU A 83 16.66 -11.92 1.03
N GLN A 84 17.70 -11.11 1.26
CA GLN A 84 17.56 -9.67 1.55
C GLN A 84 16.85 -8.96 0.40
N HIS A 85 17.37 -9.14 -0.82
CA HIS A 85 16.78 -8.53 -2.01
C HIS A 85 15.33 -8.99 -2.26
N ASP A 86 15.01 -10.26 -2.04
CA ASP A 86 13.65 -10.77 -2.20
C ASP A 86 12.66 -10.11 -1.24
N TRP A 87 13.07 -9.93 0.03
CA TRP A 87 12.28 -9.20 1.02
C TRP A 87 12.12 -7.72 0.63
N ASP A 88 13.22 -7.02 0.32
CA ASP A 88 13.21 -5.61 -0.09
C ASP A 88 12.33 -5.39 -1.33
N TYR A 89 12.40 -6.29 -2.31
CA TYR A 89 11.59 -6.23 -3.52
C TYR A 89 10.10 -6.41 -3.24
N CYS A 90 9.77 -7.33 -2.34
CA CYS A 90 8.39 -7.54 -1.92
C CYS A 90 7.84 -6.35 -1.11
N GLU A 91 8.63 -5.73 -0.24
CA GLU A 91 8.25 -4.46 0.42
C GLU A 91 8.04 -3.33 -0.59
N HIS A 92 8.89 -3.26 -1.62
CA HIS A 92 8.72 -2.30 -2.71
C HIS A 92 7.40 -2.55 -3.47
N LEU A 93 7.04 -3.80 -3.77
CA LEU A 93 5.75 -4.11 -4.39
C LEU A 93 4.58 -3.69 -3.51
N ASP A 94 4.67 -3.89 -2.20
CA ASP A 94 3.66 -3.45 -1.23
C ASP A 94 3.53 -1.92 -1.21
N TYR A 95 4.64 -1.21 -1.27
CA TYR A 95 4.65 0.24 -1.40
C TYR A 95 4.00 0.72 -2.71
N VAL A 96 4.29 0.08 -3.84
CA VAL A 96 3.64 0.37 -5.12
C VAL A 96 2.13 0.14 -5.05
N MET A 97 1.68 -0.90 -4.34
CA MET A 97 0.24 -1.14 -4.14
C MET A 97 -0.42 -0.02 -3.33
N ARG A 98 0.23 0.47 -2.27
CA ARG A 98 -0.27 1.63 -1.49
C ARG A 98 -0.30 2.92 -2.33
N MET A 99 0.68 3.12 -3.21
CA MET A 99 0.65 4.24 -4.16
C MET A 99 -0.52 4.15 -5.14
N LYS A 100 -0.85 2.95 -5.64
CA LYS A 100 -2.01 2.72 -6.50
C LYS A 100 -3.32 3.04 -5.78
N GLU A 101 -3.44 2.71 -4.50
CA GLU A 101 -4.61 3.04 -3.68
C GLU A 101 -4.75 4.56 -3.50
N PHE A 102 -3.64 5.26 -3.22
CA PHE A 102 -3.63 6.72 -3.12
C PHE A 102 -4.05 7.40 -4.43
N GLU A 103 -3.50 6.97 -5.57
CA GLU A 103 -3.89 7.50 -6.87
C GLU A 103 -5.34 7.18 -7.24
N ARG A 104 -5.84 5.99 -6.85
CA ARG A 104 -7.23 5.61 -7.04
C ARG A 104 -8.16 6.59 -6.33
N GLU A 105 -7.95 6.83 -5.04
CA GLU A 105 -8.78 7.77 -4.25
C GLU A 105 -8.76 9.16 -4.87
N ARG A 106 -7.58 9.67 -5.25
CA ARG A 106 -7.44 10.96 -5.92
C ARG A 106 -8.26 11.05 -7.22
N ARG A 107 -8.18 10.03 -8.09
CA ARG A 107 -8.95 9.99 -9.35
C ARG A 107 -10.46 9.89 -9.12
N LEU A 108 -10.87 9.18 -8.07
CA LEU A 108 -12.28 9.08 -7.68
C LEU A 108 -12.83 10.40 -7.15
N LEU A 109 -12.08 11.12 -6.32
CA LEU A 109 -12.44 12.48 -5.87
C LEU A 109 -12.55 13.46 -7.04
N GLN A 110 -11.59 13.43 -7.98
CA GLN A 110 -11.66 14.21 -9.22
C GLN A 110 -12.90 13.87 -10.06
N ARG A 111 -13.27 12.59 -10.14
CA ARG A 111 -14.49 12.15 -10.84
C ARG A 111 -15.75 12.64 -10.13
N LYS A 112 -15.79 12.60 -8.80
CA LYS A 112 -16.89 13.09 -7.98
C LYS A 112 -17.11 14.59 -8.20
N LYS A 113 -16.05 15.40 -8.09
CA LYS A 113 -16.12 16.85 -8.37
C LYS A 113 -16.63 17.16 -9.77
N ARG A 114 -16.16 16.43 -10.79
CA ARG A 114 -16.66 16.60 -12.18
C ARG A 114 -18.14 16.25 -12.34
N ARG A 115 -18.65 15.26 -11.60
CA ARG A 115 -20.08 14.90 -11.62
C ARG A 115 -20.93 15.96 -10.95
N GLU A 116 -20.51 16.44 -9.78
CA GLU A 116 -21.19 17.52 -9.05
C GLU A 116 -21.25 18.81 -9.86
N GLN A 117 -20.16 19.17 -10.56
CA GLN A 117 -20.15 20.31 -11.48
C GLN A 117 -21.17 20.14 -12.61
N ARG A 118 -21.19 18.96 -13.26
CA ARG A 118 -22.14 18.67 -14.34
C ARG A 118 -23.59 18.70 -13.85
N GLU A 119 -23.87 18.17 -12.67
CA GLU A 119 -25.21 18.21 -12.05
C GLU A 119 -25.62 19.65 -11.72
N ALA A 120 -24.70 20.46 -11.20
CA ALA A 120 -24.96 21.88 -10.94
C ALA A 120 -25.19 22.71 -12.21
N ASP A 121 -24.54 22.35 -13.32
CA ASP A 121 -24.75 23.03 -14.61
C ASP A 121 -26.08 22.60 -15.25
N LEU A 122 -26.45 21.31 -15.13
CA LEU A 122 -27.76 20.80 -15.54
C LEU A 122 -28.92 21.34 -14.70
N ALA A 123 -28.69 21.65 -13.42
CA ALA A 123 -29.70 22.28 -12.56
C ALA A 123 -29.86 23.79 -12.82
N ARG A 124 -28.89 24.41 -13.49
CA ARG A 124 -28.88 25.85 -13.82
C ARG A 124 -29.46 26.15 -15.21
N GLY A 125 -29.47 25.18 -16.12
CA GLY A 125 -30.08 25.27 -17.45
C GLY A 125 -31.46 24.65 -17.48
#